data_AF-A0A139P9S0-F1
#
_entry.id   AF-A0A139P9S0-F1
#
_cell.length_a   1.000
_cell.length_b   1.000
_cell.length_c   1.000
_cell.angle_alpha   90.00
_cell.angle_beta   90.00
_cell.angle_gamma   90.00
#
_symmetry.space_group_name_H-M   'P 1'
#
loop_
_entity.id
_entity.type
_entity.pdbx_description
1 polymer ?
#
loop_
_entity_poly.entity_id
_entity_poly.type
_entity_poly.pdbx_seq_one_letter_code
_entity_poly.pdbx_strand_id
1 'polypeptide(L)'
;MLNKLQKFRQDLKKKGKGFTLVELIVVIIIIAIIAAVAIPALTSFQDNARKSRIQSEHRELVSAVQSYIGSQDDPENVTIDDLNTLAPYIAKNSKGDADLTKTLAKNGDVIAHEIDKTNHKLISKFKPSNGGTEQTWEYDWQSKSGS
;
A
#
# COMPACT_ATOMS: atom_id res chain seq x y z
N MET A 1 15.83 -12.15 -67.54
CA MET A 1 15.17 -12.09 -66.21
C MET A 1 16.09 -11.64 -65.06
N LEU A 2 17.42 -11.60 -65.25
CA LEU A 2 18.41 -11.25 -64.22
C LEU A 2 18.38 -9.78 -63.74
N ASN A 3 17.96 -8.83 -64.59
CA ASN A 3 17.92 -7.40 -64.23
C ASN A 3 16.86 -7.03 -63.16
N LYS A 4 15.79 -7.81 -63.01
CA LYS A 4 14.76 -7.57 -61.98
C LYS A 4 15.22 -7.99 -60.58
N LEU A 5 16.04 -9.04 -60.47
CA LEU A 5 16.57 -9.53 -59.19
C LEU A 5 17.69 -8.63 -58.64
N GLN A 6 18.51 -8.04 -59.51
CA GLN A 6 19.53 -7.07 -59.10
C GLN A 6 18.91 -5.76 -58.59
N LYS A 7 17.84 -5.27 -59.24
CA LYS A 7 17.11 -4.06 -58.81
C LYS A 7 16.47 -4.24 -57.43
N PHE A 8 15.87 -5.40 -57.17
CA PHE A 8 15.26 -5.74 -55.87
C PHE A 8 16.30 -5.80 -54.73
N ARG A 9 17.49 -6.35 -54.98
CA ARG A 9 18.60 -6.34 -54.01
C ARG A 9 19.14 -4.94 -53.74
N GLN A 10 19.13 -4.06 -54.74
CA GLN A 10 19.59 -2.68 -54.61
C GLN A 10 18.59 -1.81 -53.83
N ASP A 11 17.28 -2.07 -53.98
CA ASP A 11 16.22 -1.39 -53.22
C ASP A 11 16.18 -1.80 -51.74
N LEU A 12 16.49 -3.07 -51.41
CA LEU A 12 16.64 -3.52 -50.02
C LEU A 12 17.84 -2.86 -49.31
N LYS A 13 18.96 -2.66 -50.02
CA LYS A 13 20.15 -1.96 -49.47
C LYS A 13 19.93 -0.46 -49.24
N LYS A 14 19.02 0.17 -49.99
CA LYS A 14 18.71 1.61 -49.86
C LYS A 14 17.68 1.93 -48.77
N LYS A 15 16.96 0.93 -48.26
CA LYS A 15 15.90 1.11 -47.23
C LYS A 15 16.36 0.88 -45.79
N GLY A 16 17.63 0.53 -45.56
CA GLY A 16 18.21 0.44 -44.22
C GLY A 16 18.57 1.82 -43.66
N LYS A 17 17.57 2.64 -43.30
CA LYS A 17 17.82 3.78 -42.42
C LYS A 17 18.10 3.21 -41.02
N GLY A 18 19.37 3.12 -40.65
CA GLY A 18 19.79 2.75 -39.30
C GLY A 18 19.34 3.81 -38.29
N PHE A 19 18.94 3.37 -37.10
CA PHE A 19 18.65 4.26 -35.97
C PHE A 19 19.92 5.02 -35.59
N THR A 20 19.84 6.35 -35.49
CA THR A 20 21.01 7.14 -35.10
C THR A 20 21.18 7.11 -33.58
N LEU A 21 22.43 7.14 -33.11
CA LEU A 21 22.70 7.27 -31.66
C LEU A 21 22.12 8.56 -31.09
N VAL A 22 22.06 9.62 -31.90
CA VAL A 22 21.51 10.92 -31.50
C VAL A 22 20.00 10.82 -31.24
N GLU A 23 19.25 10.11 -32.07
CA GLU A 23 17.82 9.86 -31.84
C GLU A 23 17.58 9.09 -30.54
N LEU A 24 18.44 8.11 -30.20
CA LEU A 24 18.34 7.41 -28.92
C LEU A 24 18.60 8.33 -27.73
N ILE A 25 19.64 9.15 -27.83
CA ILE A 25 20.09 10.02 -26.74
C ILE A 25 19.04 11.08 -26.41
N VAL A 26 18.39 11.68 -27.40
CA VAL A 26 17.34 12.68 -27.14
C VAL A 26 16.14 12.04 -26.42
N VAL A 27 15.77 10.81 -26.79
CA VAL A 27 14.64 10.11 -26.16
C VAL A 27 14.91 9.79 -24.69
N ILE A 28 16.10 9.27 -24.36
CA ILE A 28 16.44 8.98 -22.96
C ILE A 28 16.53 10.25 -22.11
N ILE A 29 16.97 11.38 -22.69
CA ILE A 29 17.01 12.68 -22.00
C ILE A 29 15.59 13.14 -21.64
N ILE A 30 14.65 13.06 -22.59
CA ILE A 30 13.25 13.45 -22.36
C ILE A 30 12.62 12.54 -21.29
N ILE A 31 12.84 11.22 -21.36
CA ILE A 31 12.35 10.27 -20.35
C ILE A 31 12.94 10.58 -18.98
N ALA A 32 14.24 10.91 -18.89
CA ALA A 32 14.89 11.25 -17.63
C ALA A 32 14.27 12.49 -16.96
N ILE A 33 13.97 13.54 -17.74
CA ILE A 33 13.34 14.76 -17.22
C ILE A 33 11.92 14.45 -16.71
N ILE A 34 11.14 13.68 -17.45
CA ILE A 34 9.78 13.30 -17.03
C ILE A 34 9.83 12.43 -15.77
N ALA A 35 10.73 11.44 -15.73
CA ALA A 35 10.87 10.53 -14.59
C ALA A 35 11.27 11.28 -13.31
N ALA A 36 12.14 12.30 -13.41
CA ALA A 36 12.57 13.10 -12.26
C ALA A 36 11.41 13.79 -11.53
N VAL A 37 10.38 14.24 -12.25
CA VAL A 37 9.19 14.87 -11.65
C VAL A 37 8.10 13.84 -11.32
N ALA A 38 7.93 12.82 -12.16
CA ALA A 38 6.85 11.83 -12.02
C ALA A 38 7.06 10.88 -10.82
N ILE A 39 8.28 10.42 -10.58
CA ILE A 39 8.59 9.46 -9.51
C ILE A 39 8.22 10.01 -8.12
N PRO A 40 8.69 11.20 -7.68
CA PRO A 40 8.36 11.71 -6.34
C PRO A 40 6.85 11.99 -6.17
N ALA A 41 6.18 12.48 -7.23
CA ALA A 41 4.74 12.72 -7.22
C ALA A 41 3.96 11.40 -7.06
N LEU A 42 4.37 10.35 -7.76
CA LEU A 42 3.75 9.03 -7.66
C LEU A 42 3.94 8.44 -6.26
N THR A 43 5.14 8.51 -5.68
CA THR A 43 5.39 8.00 -4.33
C THR A 43 4.55 8.72 -3.28
N SER A 44 4.41 10.05 -3.39
CA SER A 44 3.56 10.83 -2.49
C SER A 44 2.08 10.45 -2.63
N PHE A 45 1.60 10.23 -3.84
CA PHE A 45 0.22 9.79 -4.07
C PHE A 45 -0.05 8.41 -3.46
N GLN A 46 0.87 7.47 -3.64
CA GLN A 46 0.77 6.14 -3.03
C GLN A 46 0.78 6.22 -1.50
N ASP A 47 1.67 7.02 -0.92
CA ASP A 47 1.75 7.25 0.53
C ASP A 47 0.43 7.82 1.09
N ASN A 48 -0.16 8.81 0.42
CA ASN A 48 -1.45 9.38 0.81
C ASN A 48 -2.59 8.35 0.73
N ALA A 49 -2.61 7.51 -0.31
CA ALA A 49 -3.57 6.43 -0.44
C ALA A 49 -3.42 5.38 0.69
N ARG A 50 -2.17 4.98 1.01
CA ARG A 50 -1.89 4.07 2.13
C ARG A 50 -2.31 4.67 3.47
N LYS A 51 -1.98 5.93 3.71
CA LYS A 51 -2.37 6.65 4.92
C LYS A 51 -3.90 6.65 5.09
N SER A 52 -4.63 7.01 4.03
CA SER A 52 -6.10 6.99 4.02
C SER A 52 -6.67 5.59 4.29
N ARG A 53 -6.04 4.56 3.70
CA ARG A 53 -6.39 3.16 3.93
C ARG A 53 -6.19 2.77 5.40
N ILE A 54 -5.00 3.00 5.98
CA ILE A 54 -4.69 2.69 7.39
C ILE A 54 -5.67 3.41 8.32
N GLN A 55 -5.95 4.69 8.07
CA GLN A 55 -6.88 5.45 8.90
C GLN A 55 -8.31 4.88 8.82
N SER A 56 -8.73 4.42 7.64
CA SER A 56 -10.06 3.82 7.47
C SER A 56 -10.16 2.45 8.12
N GLU A 57 -9.13 1.62 7.94
CA GLU A 57 -9.01 0.31 8.61
C GLU A 57 -8.90 0.46 10.13
N HIS A 58 -8.24 1.51 10.63
CA HIS A 58 -8.19 1.80 12.06
C HIS A 58 -9.61 2.02 12.63
N ARG A 59 -10.46 2.82 11.97
CA ARG A 59 -11.85 3.01 12.41
C ARG A 59 -12.67 1.72 12.35
N GLU A 60 -12.45 0.90 11.33
CA GLU A 60 -13.07 -0.42 11.20
C GLU A 60 -12.65 -1.34 12.36
N LEU A 61 -11.36 -1.36 12.68
CA LEU A 61 -10.79 -2.12 13.80
C LEU A 61 -11.30 -1.62 15.15
N VAL A 62 -11.43 -0.31 15.36
CA VAL A 62 -12.05 0.23 16.58
C VAL A 62 -13.49 -0.28 16.73
N SER A 63 -14.26 -0.28 15.65
CA SER A 63 -15.63 -0.80 15.65
C SER A 63 -15.66 -2.31 15.95
N ALA A 64 -14.69 -3.05 15.43
CA ALA A 64 -14.51 -4.48 15.69
C ALA A 64 -14.13 -4.77 17.15
N VAL A 65 -13.23 -3.96 17.74
CA VAL A 65 -12.88 -4.04 19.18
C VAL A 65 -14.12 -3.82 20.03
N GLN A 66 -14.90 -2.77 19.75
CA GLN A 66 -16.13 -2.49 20.50
C GLN A 66 -17.17 -3.61 20.36
N SER A 67 -17.31 -4.17 19.16
CA SER A 67 -18.22 -5.29 18.89
C SER A 67 -17.77 -6.56 19.61
N TYR A 68 -16.47 -6.85 19.61
CA TYR A 68 -15.90 -7.96 20.34
C TYR A 68 -16.15 -7.82 21.83
N ILE A 69 -15.83 -6.67 22.43
CA ILE A 69 -16.05 -6.41 23.87
C ILE A 69 -17.54 -6.56 24.23
N GLY A 70 -18.44 -5.98 23.43
CA GLY A 70 -19.88 -6.08 23.65
C GLY A 70 -20.46 -7.50 23.51
N SER A 71 -19.68 -8.45 22.95
CA SER A 71 -20.06 -9.86 22.86
C SER A 71 -19.51 -10.72 23.99
N GLN A 72 -18.64 -10.19 24.85
CA GLN A 72 -18.06 -10.92 25.97
C GLN A 72 -19.00 -10.93 27.18
N ASP A 73 -18.93 -12.00 27.98
CA ASP A 73 -19.72 -12.15 29.21
C ASP A 73 -19.34 -11.10 30.28
N ASP A 74 -18.06 -10.71 30.33
CA ASP A 74 -17.54 -9.64 31.18
C ASP A 74 -16.88 -8.54 30.31
N PRO A 75 -17.65 -7.52 29.87
CA PRO A 75 -17.14 -6.47 29.00
C PRO A 75 -16.15 -5.51 29.69
N GLU A 76 -16.07 -5.51 31.02
CA GLU A 76 -15.18 -4.61 31.76
C GLU A 76 -13.74 -5.13 31.85
N ASN A 77 -13.55 -6.45 31.76
CA ASN A 77 -12.24 -7.11 31.90
C ASN A 77 -11.78 -7.86 30.64
N VAL A 78 -12.08 -7.30 29.46
CA VAL A 78 -11.72 -7.92 28.17
C VAL A 78 -10.26 -7.67 27.79
N THR A 79 -9.56 -8.76 27.48
CA THR A 79 -8.25 -8.74 26.82
C THR A 79 -8.37 -9.15 25.35
N ILE A 80 -7.55 -8.53 24.50
CA ILE A 80 -7.39 -8.89 23.09
C ILE A 80 -5.91 -9.25 22.92
N ASP A 81 -5.63 -10.54 22.69
CA ASP A 81 -4.26 -11.04 22.63
C ASP A 81 -3.62 -10.85 21.25
N ASP A 82 -4.43 -10.95 20.20
CA ASP A 82 -3.98 -10.88 18.83
C ASP A 82 -4.99 -10.15 17.95
N LEU A 83 -4.49 -9.55 16.87
CA LEU A 83 -5.33 -8.85 15.91
C LEU A 83 -6.37 -9.79 15.28
N ASN A 84 -6.02 -11.06 15.03
CA ASN A 84 -6.93 -12.01 14.39
C ASN A 84 -8.12 -12.40 15.27
N THR A 85 -8.09 -12.13 16.59
CA THR A 85 -9.27 -12.24 17.45
C THR A 85 -10.42 -11.36 16.95
N LEU A 86 -10.09 -10.24 16.28
CA LEU A 86 -11.06 -9.32 15.70
C LEU A 86 -11.57 -9.75 14.33
N ALA A 87 -10.99 -10.79 13.71
CA ALA A 87 -11.33 -11.22 12.35
C ALA A 87 -12.84 -11.50 12.14
N PRO A 88 -13.59 -12.08 13.10
CA PRO A 88 -15.03 -12.27 12.95
C PRO A 88 -15.85 -10.96 12.96
N TYR A 89 -15.28 -9.88 13.48
CA TYR A 89 -15.95 -8.61 13.73
C TYR A 89 -15.62 -7.54 12.68
N ILE A 90 -14.84 -7.89 11.65
CA ILE A 90 -14.43 -7.00 10.57
C ILE A 90 -15.08 -7.44 9.27
N ALA A 91 -15.85 -6.55 8.64
CA ALA A 91 -16.54 -6.83 7.38
C ALA A 91 -15.56 -7.18 6.24
N LYS A 92 -14.34 -6.63 6.28
CA LYS A 92 -13.26 -6.96 5.34
C LYS A 92 -12.84 -8.43 5.32
N ASN A 93 -13.20 -9.22 6.33
CA ASN A 93 -13.00 -10.67 6.36
C ASN A 93 -14.01 -11.46 5.49
N SER A 94 -14.80 -10.78 4.65
CA SER A 94 -15.72 -11.40 3.68
C SER A 94 -15.06 -12.39 2.70
N LYS A 95 -13.72 -12.50 2.67
CA LYS A 95 -12.97 -13.45 1.84
C LYS A 95 -12.57 -14.75 2.56
N GLY A 96 -12.92 -14.92 3.84
CA GLY A 96 -12.67 -16.16 4.58
C GLY A 96 -11.19 -16.42 4.92
N ASP A 97 -10.32 -15.42 4.79
CA ASP A 97 -8.93 -15.49 5.25
C ASP A 97 -8.88 -14.98 6.70
N ALA A 98 -8.80 -15.91 7.66
CA ALA A 98 -8.80 -15.60 9.09
C ALA A 98 -7.58 -14.77 9.52
N ASP A 99 -6.55 -14.68 8.68
CA ASP A 99 -5.31 -13.97 8.95
C ASP A 99 -5.37 -12.52 8.48
N LEU A 100 -5.86 -11.64 9.35
CA LEU A 100 -5.92 -10.20 9.13
C LEU A 100 -4.54 -9.58 8.85
N THR A 101 -3.45 -10.24 9.25
CA THR A 101 -2.10 -9.74 8.97
C THR A 101 -1.75 -9.74 7.48
N LYS A 102 -2.48 -10.52 6.68
CA LYS A 102 -2.34 -10.56 5.22
C LYS A 102 -3.25 -9.59 4.50
N THR A 103 -4.37 -9.21 5.11
CA THR A 103 -5.44 -8.45 4.44
C THR A 103 -5.41 -6.96 4.77
N LEU A 104 -4.94 -6.59 5.96
CA LEU A 104 -4.82 -5.21 6.40
C LEU A 104 -3.60 -4.50 5.79
N ALA A 105 -3.59 -3.18 5.90
CA ALA A 105 -2.54 -2.34 5.37
C ALA A 105 -1.19 -2.64 6.02
N LYS A 106 -0.13 -2.42 5.24
CA LYS A 106 1.25 -2.67 5.65
C LYS A 106 2.12 -1.44 5.37
N ASN A 107 3.15 -1.28 6.18
CA ASN A 107 4.28 -0.38 5.93
C ASN A 107 5.44 -1.23 5.41
N GLY A 108 5.53 -1.37 4.08
CA GLY A 108 6.40 -2.39 3.48
C GLY A 108 5.86 -3.79 3.77
N ASP A 109 6.67 -4.62 4.41
CA ASP A 109 6.29 -6.00 4.75
C ASP A 109 5.63 -6.14 6.13
N VAL A 110 5.71 -5.09 6.97
CA VAL A 110 5.20 -5.09 8.34
C VAL A 110 3.77 -4.57 8.36
N ILE A 111 2.88 -5.25 9.12
CA ILE A 111 1.51 -4.79 9.31
C ILE A 111 1.46 -3.40 9.95
N ALA A 112 0.52 -2.57 9.51
CA ALA A 112 0.35 -1.21 10.03
C ALA A 112 -0.45 -1.17 11.34
N HIS A 113 -1.03 -2.28 11.78
CA HIS A 113 -1.97 -2.37 12.91
C HIS A 113 -1.46 -3.38 13.93
N GLU A 114 -1.52 -3.01 15.20
CA GLU A 114 -1.00 -3.80 16.31
C GLU A 114 -1.94 -3.69 17.51
N ILE A 115 -2.11 -4.79 18.23
CA ILE A 115 -2.77 -4.80 19.52
C ILE A 115 -1.70 -4.76 20.61
N ASP A 116 -1.67 -3.68 21.38
CA ASP A 116 -0.93 -3.60 22.63
C ASP A 116 -1.80 -4.16 23.76
N LYS A 117 -1.63 -5.45 24.01
CA LYS A 117 -2.32 -6.19 25.07
C LYS A 117 -2.03 -5.67 26.48
N THR A 118 -0.90 -5.00 26.68
CA THR A 118 -0.47 -4.55 28.03
C THR A 118 -1.21 -3.28 28.40
N ASN A 119 -1.30 -2.36 27.45
CA ASN A 119 -1.93 -1.06 27.64
C ASN A 119 -3.39 -1.02 27.16
N HIS A 120 -3.92 -2.13 26.67
CA HIS A 120 -5.28 -2.23 26.14
C HIS A 120 -5.54 -1.23 25.01
N LYS A 121 -4.59 -1.17 24.06
CA LYS A 121 -4.63 -0.24 22.94
C LYS A 121 -4.58 -0.94 21.59
N LEU A 122 -5.44 -0.49 20.68
CA LEU A 122 -5.25 -0.69 19.25
C LEU A 122 -4.36 0.45 18.74
N ILE A 123 -3.22 0.11 18.17
CA ILE A 123 -2.27 1.06 17.61
C ILE A 123 -2.20 0.87 16.11
N SER A 124 -2.28 1.95 15.35
CA SER A 124 -2.15 1.94 13.89
C SER A 124 -1.12 2.97 13.46
N LYS A 125 -0.04 2.54 12.81
CA LYS A 125 1.10 3.37 12.42
C LYS A 125 1.17 3.48 10.91
N PHE A 126 1.34 4.69 10.40
CA PHE A 126 1.69 4.96 9.02
C PHE A 126 3.13 5.46 8.95
N LYS A 127 3.95 4.81 8.13
CA LYS A 127 5.32 5.20 7.84
C LYS A 127 5.43 5.63 6.37
N PRO A 128 5.72 6.91 6.07
CA PRO A 128 5.90 7.37 4.70
C PRO A 128 7.09 6.68 4.02
N SER A 129 6.99 6.41 2.71
CA SER A 129 8.07 5.76 1.95
C SER A 129 9.28 6.67 1.77
N ASN A 130 9.07 7.99 1.82
CA ASN A 130 10.11 9.00 1.65
C ASN A 130 10.81 9.40 2.97
N GLY A 131 10.61 8.64 4.07
CA GLY A 131 11.21 8.97 5.37
C GLY A 131 10.63 10.22 6.04
N GLY A 132 9.44 10.65 5.62
CA GLY A 132 8.69 11.72 6.29
C GLY A 132 8.19 11.32 7.68
N THR A 133 7.50 12.25 8.34
CA THR A 133 6.98 12.05 9.70
C THR A 133 5.99 10.89 9.77
N GLU A 134 6.24 9.95 10.69
CA GLU A 134 5.31 8.88 11.01
C GLU A 134 4.02 9.44 11.63
N GLN A 135 2.90 8.77 11.37
CA GLN A 135 1.63 9.11 11.99
C GLN A 135 1.06 7.89 12.71
N THR A 136 0.56 8.10 13.93
CA THR A 136 0.03 7.04 14.77
C THR A 136 -1.37 7.39 15.22
N TRP A 137 -2.27 6.42 15.15
CA TRP A 137 -3.59 6.46 15.75
C TRP A 137 -3.65 5.41 16.86
N GLU A 138 -4.17 5.80 18.01
CA GLU A 138 -4.35 4.93 19.15
C GLU A 138 -5.81 4.93 19.57
N TYR A 139 -6.31 3.76 19.93
CA TYR A 139 -7.60 3.60 20.58
C TYR A 139 -7.40 2.75 21.83
N ASP A 140 -7.62 3.35 22.99
CA ASP A 140 -7.60 2.69 24.29
C ASP A 140 -9.03 2.25 24.63
N TRP A 141 -9.25 0.94 24.75
CA TRP A 141 -10.59 0.38 25.00
C TRP A 141 -10.91 0.22 26.49
N GLN A 142 -9.94 0.44 27.39
CA GLN A 142 -10.14 0.42 28.84
C GLN A 142 -10.10 1.81 29.47
N SER A 143 -9.70 2.83 28.71
CA SER A 143 -9.80 4.22 29.15
C SER A 143 -11.25 4.55 29.50
N LYS A 144 -11.52 4.76 30.80
CA LYS A 144 -12.82 5.23 31.27
C LYS A 144 -13.08 6.59 30.65
N SER A 145 -14.03 6.65 29.71
CA SER A 145 -14.62 7.91 29.28
C SER A 145 -15.19 8.63 30.50
N GLY A 146 -14.50 9.65 31.02
CA GLY A 146 -15.05 10.52 32.05
C GLY A 146 -14.06 11.11 33.04
N SER A 147 -13.56 12.30 32.72
CA SER A 147 -13.55 13.45 33.65
C SER A 147 -13.77 14.72 32.85
#